data_AF-A0A5Y2U9T6-F1
#
_entry.id   AF-A0A5Y2U9T6-F1
#
_cell.length_a   1.000
_cell.length_b   1.000
_cell.length_c   1.000
_cell.angle_alpha   90.00
_cell.angle_beta   90.00
_cell.angle_gamma   90.00
#
_symmetry.space_group_name_H-M   'P 1'
#
loop_
_entity.id
_entity.type
_entity.pdbx_description
1 polymer ?
#
loop_
_entity_poly.entity_id
_entity_poly.type
_entity_poly.pdbx_seq_one_letter_code
_entity_poly.pdbx_strand_id
1 'polypeptide(L)'
;MPALSPAQSNTPTWFTEGDKNKGISWIGQDWLNILQAELLNILSEAGIKPDKGKLNQLTLSIKAIITANAYTQANNLKEIFDAGIAAQAAARSHLGLGKLATKDSLGPADVNALAKDQNLNDVPDKAKARTALQLGNSATRNVGTTPGTVAAGDDSRITGAMQKDQNGADIPDKPGFIKNVGLKETLNPTKRVSIGNIGTGAFDGSTPSINIGDSDSGFIGSADGVLDVYCNNAKVGYIDNAGLHMLAGIATNGNVVLQNDAREHIIIQNADGTPRMFIYKDKGGDGVHLNNGNDASTEYLFHKDGSFYAPLAVRAGGSKKLAVRSDNNSTLSAHFNLWGDANRPTVIELDDDQGWHLYSQRNPDGSILFMVNGEIRANTLLHAGDATIATDGNVYGTIWGGWLNDWFNNNLIRDIRLGSIGETGTINGGTADCPPGHVMVGAVMDVWGSRGSHLLRMRHSPLQKNVNGTWYNVTRL
;
A
#
# COMPACT_ATOMS: atom_id res chain seq x y z
N MET A 1 -96.75 138.29 -11.67
CA MET A 1 -96.66 138.95 -10.34
C MET A 1 -96.86 140.45 -10.56
N PRO A 2 -97.72 141.14 -9.79
CA PRO A 2 -97.88 142.59 -9.92
C PRO A 2 -96.62 143.33 -9.42
N ALA A 3 -96.38 144.52 -9.96
CA ALA A 3 -95.16 145.29 -9.71
C ALA A 3 -95.05 145.76 -8.25
N LEU A 4 -93.83 145.64 -7.71
CA LEU A 4 -93.51 145.90 -6.31
C LEU A 4 -93.12 147.38 -6.10
N SER A 5 -93.63 147.96 -5.02
CA SER A 5 -93.48 149.38 -4.67
C SER A 5 -92.05 149.74 -4.19
N PRO A 6 -91.63 151.02 -4.26
CA PRO A 6 -90.26 151.44 -3.89
C PRO A 6 -89.92 151.14 -2.43
N ALA A 7 -88.67 150.71 -2.18
CA ALA A 7 -88.19 150.31 -0.86
C ALA A 7 -88.16 151.48 0.13
N GLN A 8 -88.88 151.35 1.25
CA GLN A 8 -88.93 152.38 2.28
C GLN A 8 -87.81 152.26 3.33
N SER A 9 -87.06 151.15 3.36
CA SER A 9 -85.86 150.93 4.17
C SER A 9 -85.12 149.66 3.70
N ASN A 10 -83.78 149.67 3.74
CA ASN A 10 -82.92 148.51 3.45
C ASN A 10 -82.46 147.76 4.71
N THR A 11 -82.95 148.14 5.89
CA THR A 11 -82.53 147.51 7.15
C THR A 11 -83.47 146.34 7.48
N PRO A 12 -82.97 145.10 7.56
CA PRO A 12 -83.73 143.97 8.08
C PRO A 12 -84.04 144.23 9.56
N THR A 13 -85.32 144.35 9.90
CA THR A 13 -85.78 144.57 11.28
C THR A 13 -86.38 143.29 11.84
N TRP A 14 -86.11 143.03 13.13
CA TRP A 14 -86.58 141.86 13.86
C TRP A 14 -87.84 142.18 14.67
N PHE A 15 -88.60 141.16 15.10
CA PHE A 15 -89.73 141.33 16.00
C PHE A 15 -89.27 141.80 17.39
N THR A 16 -89.76 142.96 17.85
CA THR A 16 -89.62 143.46 19.23
C THR A 16 -90.99 143.89 19.75
N GLU A 17 -91.63 143.11 20.61
CA GLU A 17 -92.93 143.47 21.21
C GLU A 17 -92.79 144.02 22.64
N GLY A 18 -92.33 145.27 22.80
CA GLY A 18 -92.51 146.01 24.06
C GLY A 18 -91.63 147.25 24.29
N ASP A 19 -92.19 148.45 24.17
CA ASP A 19 -92.20 149.50 25.20
C ASP A 19 -93.33 150.49 24.85
N LYS A 20 -93.93 151.16 25.84
CA LYS A 20 -95.17 151.94 25.67
C LYS A 20 -95.04 153.23 24.81
N ASN A 21 -93.92 153.49 24.13
CA ASN A 21 -93.67 154.80 23.52
C ASN A 21 -93.44 154.82 21.99
N LYS A 22 -93.21 153.69 21.28
CA LYS A 22 -93.07 153.67 19.80
C LYS A 22 -93.63 152.37 19.19
N GLY A 23 -94.51 152.49 18.18
CA GLY A 23 -95.41 151.43 17.66
C GLY A 23 -94.81 150.20 16.95
N ILE A 24 -95.72 149.30 16.55
CA ILE A 24 -95.53 147.91 16.06
C ILE A 24 -94.76 147.81 14.72
N SER A 25 -93.90 146.79 14.55
CA SER A 25 -93.17 146.48 13.29
C SER A 25 -93.96 145.54 12.35
N TRP A 26 -93.85 145.72 11.02
CA TRP A 26 -94.63 145.01 9.99
C TRP A 26 -93.72 144.25 8.99
N ILE A 27 -94.02 142.98 8.69
CA ILE A 27 -93.34 142.17 7.66
C ILE A 27 -93.93 142.46 6.27
N GLY A 28 -93.08 142.61 5.26
CA GLY A 28 -93.47 142.82 3.86
C GLY A 28 -93.92 141.54 3.13
N GLN A 29 -94.79 141.72 2.13
CA GLN A 29 -95.47 140.65 1.38
C GLN A 29 -94.57 139.68 0.60
N ASP A 30 -93.35 140.07 0.20
CA ASP A 30 -92.50 139.22 -0.67
C ASP A 30 -91.93 138.00 0.06
N TRP A 31 -91.60 138.15 1.34
CA TRP A 31 -91.11 137.04 2.17
C TRP A 31 -92.16 135.97 2.41
N LEU A 32 -93.43 136.39 2.54
CA LEU A 32 -94.56 135.46 2.69
C LEU A 32 -94.75 134.59 1.43
N ASN A 33 -94.44 135.11 0.24
CA ASN A 33 -94.60 134.34 -1.01
C ASN A 33 -93.54 133.23 -1.19
N ILE A 34 -92.29 133.44 -0.77
CA ILE A 34 -91.23 132.42 -0.91
C ILE A 34 -91.52 131.20 -0.05
N LEU A 35 -91.91 131.43 1.22
CA LEU A 35 -92.21 130.36 2.15
C LEU A 35 -93.33 129.45 1.61
N GLN A 36 -94.27 130.03 0.89
CA GLN A 36 -95.37 129.28 0.29
C GLN A 36 -94.93 128.37 -0.87
N ALA A 37 -93.92 128.76 -1.66
CA ALA A 37 -93.45 127.96 -2.80
C ALA A 37 -92.72 126.68 -2.36
N GLU A 38 -91.82 126.77 -1.38
CA GLU A 38 -91.06 125.62 -0.85
C GLU A 38 -91.98 124.52 -0.30
N LEU A 39 -93.02 124.93 0.43
CA LEU A 39 -93.98 124.00 0.99
C LEU A 39 -94.76 123.23 -0.09
N LEU A 40 -94.97 123.82 -1.27
CA LEU A 40 -95.68 123.17 -2.38
C LEU A 40 -94.81 122.11 -3.09
N ASN A 41 -93.49 122.31 -3.17
CA ASN A 41 -92.58 121.35 -3.81
C ASN A 41 -92.46 120.03 -3.04
N ILE A 42 -92.43 120.08 -1.71
CA ILE A 42 -92.37 118.88 -0.86
C ILE A 42 -93.62 118.01 -1.02
N LEU A 43 -94.78 118.64 -1.20
CA LEU A 43 -96.01 117.94 -1.52
C LEU A 43 -95.91 117.21 -2.87
N SER A 44 -95.35 117.86 -3.90
CA SER A 44 -95.19 117.26 -5.23
C SER A 44 -94.32 116.01 -5.22
N GLU A 45 -93.18 116.03 -4.51
CA GLU A 45 -92.25 114.89 -4.44
C GLU A 45 -92.89 113.65 -3.81
N ALA A 46 -93.76 113.86 -2.82
CA ALA A 46 -94.52 112.78 -2.22
C ALA A 46 -95.80 112.40 -3.01
N GLY A 47 -96.03 113.03 -4.16
CA GLY A 47 -97.22 112.82 -4.98
C GLY A 47 -98.52 113.40 -4.39
N ILE A 48 -98.43 114.32 -3.42
CA ILE A 48 -99.57 114.90 -2.72
C ILE A 48 -99.93 116.26 -3.35
N LYS A 49 -101.22 116.50 -3.65
CA LYS A 49 -101.68 117.79 -4.21
C LYS A 49 -101.99 118.82 -3.11
N PRO A 50 -101.64 120.11 -3.30
CA PRO A 50 -101.93 121.15 -2.32
C PRO A 50 -103.43 121.36 -2.09
N ASP A 51 -103.85 121.23 -0.84
CA ASP A 51 -105.25 121.37 -0.42
C ASP A 51 -105.38 122.42 0.69
N LYS A 52 -106.13 123.50 0.42
CA LYS A 52 -106.34 124.60 1.37
C LYS A 52 -107.16 124.21 2.61
N GLY A 53 -107.87 123.08 2.57
CA GLY A 53 -108.59 122.53 3.72
C GLY A 53 -107.71 121.68 4.64
N LYS A 54 -106.45 121.40 4.29
CA LYS A 54 -105.58 120.48 5.06
C LYS A 54 -104.35 121.15 5.62
N LEU A 55 -104.23 121.09 6.94
CA LEU A 55 -103.15 121.72 7.72
C LEU A 55 -101.97 120.77 8.04
N ASN A 56 -101.89 119.56 7.47
CA ASN A 56 -100.87 118.54 7.81
C ASN A 56 -100.13 117.90 6.62
N GLN A 57 -100.22 118.51 5.43
CA GLN A 57 -99.76 117.89 4.19
C GLN A 57 -98.25 117.65 4.13
N LEU A 58 -97.48 118.50 4.81
CA LEU A 58 -96.03 118.35 4.92
C LEU A 58 -95.65 117.02 5.59
N THR A 59 -96.36 116.63 6.65
CA THR A 59 -96.08 115.39 7.40
C THR A 59 -96.39 114.13 6.59
N LEU A 60 -97.49 114.13 5.84
CA LEU A 60 -97.85 113.00 4.99
C LEU A 60 -96.82 112.81 3.88
N SER A 61 -96.29 113.91 3.36
CA SER A 61 -95.31 113.89 2.28
C SER A 61 -94.04 113.16 2.70
N ILE A 62 -93.54 113.47 3.90
CA ILE A 62 -92.34 112.85 4.46
C ILE A 62 -92.52 111.34 4.69
N LYS A 63 -93.69 110.89 5.18
CA LYS A 63 -93.94 109.45 5.47
C LYS A 63 -93.95 108.56 4.23
N ALA A 64 -94.50 109.04 3.12
CA ALA A 64 -94.63 108.25 1.90
C ALA A 64 -93.25 107.94 1.28
N ILE A 65 -92.36 108.94 1.25
CA ILE A 65 -91.03 108.83 0.64
C ILE A 65 -90.14 107.82 1.39
N ILE A 66 -90.24 107.75 2.72
CA ILE A 66 -89.41 106.85 3.53
C ILE A 66 -89.82 105.38 3.33
N THR A 67 -91.13 105.09 3.30
CA THR A 67 -91.63 103.70 3.22
C THR A 67 -91.24 103.01 1.90
N ALA A 68 -91.22 103.73 0.78
CA ALA A 68 -90.91 103.17 -0.53
C ALA A 68 -89.44 102.70 -0.68
N ASN A 69 -88.54 103.16 0.20
CA ASN A 69 -87.10 102.95 0.06
C ASN A 69 -86.48 102.13 1.21
N ALA A 70 -87.29 101.44 2.03
CA ALA A 70 -86.82 100.69 3.19
C ALA A 70 -86.91 99.17 3.00
N TYR A 71 -85.88 98.44 3.44
CA TYR A 71 -85.93 96.97 3.60
C TYR A 71 -86.61 96.60 4.93
N THR A 72 -87.46 95.56 4.94
CA THR A 72 -88.25 95.22 6.13
C THR A 72 -87.92 93.85 6.72
N GLN A 73 -87.86 93.77 8.06
CA GLN A 73 -87.67 92.50 8.76
C GLN A 73 -88.90 91.58 8.63
N ALA A 74 -90.10 92.14 8.50
CA ALA A 74 -91.35 91.38 8.42
C ALA A 74 -91.40 90.42 7.21
N ASN A 75 -90.73 90.79 6.11
CA ASN A 75 -90.65 89.97 4.90
C ASN A 75 -89.42 89.05 4.88
N ASN A 76 -88.65 88.95 5.97
CA ASN A 76 -87.42 88.17 6.05
C ASN A 76 -86.45 88.43 4.88
N LEU A 77 -86.34 89.70 4.47
CA LEU A 77 -85.48 90.12 3.37
C LEU A 77 -85.86 89.48 2.02
N LYS A 78 -87.11 89.02 1.85
CA LYS A 78 -87.63 88.51 0.56
C LYS A 78 -87.46 89.53 -0.56
N GLU A 79 -87.38 90.81 -0.23
CA GLU A 79 -87.03 91.89 -1.16
C GLU A 79 -85.69 91.62 -1.88
N ILE A 80 -84.73 90.95 -1.24
CA ILE A 80 -83.46 90.52 -1.85
C ILE A 80 -83.67 89.32 -2.78
N PHE A 81 -84.56 88.38 -2.43
CA PHE A 81 -84.91 87.28 -3.31
C PHE A 81 -85.58 87.78 -4.59
N ASP A 82 -86.55 88.69 -4.43
CA ASP A 82 -87.33 89.29 -5.51
C ASP A 82 -86.50 90.24 -6.39
N ALA A 83 -85.49 90.90 -5.82
CA ALA A 83 -84.47 91.65 -6.57
C ALA A 83 -83.55 90.76 -7.43
N GLY A 84 -83.67 89.44 -7.28
CA GLY A 84 -83.09 88.45 -8.18
C GLY A 84 -81.73 87.90 -7.76
N ILE A 85 -81.22 86.97 -8.57
CA ILE A 85 -80.06 86.13 -8.25
C ILE A 85 -78.80 86.95 -7.92
N ALA A 86 -78.62 88.12 -8.54
CA ALA A 86 -77.50 89.02 -8.27
C ALA A 86 -77.55 89.59 -6.85
N ALA A 87 -78.73 90.03 -6.40
CA ALA A 87 -78.94 90.53 -5.04
C ALA A 87 -78.76 89.41 -4.01
N GLN A 88 -79.25 88.20 -4.30
CA GLN A 88 -79.04 87.03 -3.43
C GLN A 88 -77.55 86.65 -3.32
N ALA A 89 -76.80 86.72 -4.41
CA ALA A 89 -75.36 86.48 -4.41
C ALA A 89 -74.60 87.56 -3.62
N ALA A 90 -74.95 88.83 -3.82
CA ALA A 90 -74.40 89.95 -3.05
C ALA A 90 -74.70 89.80 -1.56
N ALA A 91 -75.92 89.40 -1.18
CA ALA A 91 -76.29 89.15 0.20
C ALA A 91 -75.48 87.99 0.83
N ARG A 92 -75.34 86.85 0.14
CA ARG A 92 -74.46 85.76 0.61
C ARG A 92 -73.00 86.20 0.73
N SER A 93 -72.54 87.07 -0.16
CA SER A 93 -71.18 87.64 -0.12
C SER A 93 -70.99 88.56 1.07
N HIS A 94 -71.92 89.49 1.33
CA HIS A 94 -71.87 90.40 2.47
C HIS A 94 -71.98 89.66 3.81
N LEU A 95 -72.68 88.52 3.85
CA LEU A 95 -72.82 87.66 5.02
C LEU A 95 -71.68 86.62 5.16
N GLY A 96 -70.77 86.51 4.19
CA GLY A 96 -69.65 85.58 4.24
C GLY A 96 -70.01 84.08 4.16
N LEU A 97 -71.20 83.73 3.64
CA LEU A 97 -71.73 82.36 3.67
C LEU A 97 -71.07 81.39 2.66
N GLY A 98 -70.17 81.88 1.80
CA GLY A 98 -69.42 81.07 0.84
C GLY A 98 -70.29 80.40 -0.24
N LYS A 99 -69.64 79.65 -1.14
CA LYS A 99 -70.32 79.01 -2.29
C LYS A 99 -71.09 77.74 -1.93
N LEU A 100 -70.74 77.06 -0.83
CA LEU A 100 -71.41 75.82 -0.42
C LEU A 100 -72.81 76.06 0.17
N ALA A 101 -73.10 77.27 0.65
CA ALA A 101 -74.42 77.66 1.16
C ALA A 101 -75.53 77.66 0.09
N THR A 102 -75.24 77.25 -1.15
CA THR A 102 -76.22 77.03 -2.22
C THR A 102 -76.50 75.55 -2.47
N LYS A 103 -75.97 74.62 -1.66
CA LYS A 103 -76.17 73.17 -1.82
C LYS A 103 -76.92 72.57 -0.63
N ASP A 104 -77.81 71.61 -0.91
CA ASP A 104 -78.62 70.92 0.11
C ASP A 104 -77.90 69.68 0.71
N SER A 105 -76.90 69.13 0.02
CA SER A 105 -76.05 68.03 0.53
C SER A 105 -74.63 68.11 -0.06
N LEU A 106 -73.66 67.52 0.64
CA LEU A 106 -72.24 67.55 0.26
C LEU A 106 -71.73 66.13 -0.01
N GLY A 107 -71.15 65.92 -1.19
CA GLY A 107 -70.43 64.69 -1.54
C GLY A 107 -68.93 64.79 -1.23
N PRO A 108 -68.16 63.70 -1.37
CA PRO A 108 -66.72 63.70 -1.13
C PRO A 108 -65.95 64.76 -1.93
N ALA A 109 -66.36 65.04 -3.17
CA ALA A 109 -65.78 66.10 -3.99
C ALA A 109 -66.07 67.53 -3.48
N ASP A 110 -67.15 67.73 -2.73
CA ASP A 110 -67.51 69.05 -2.17
C ASP A 110 -66.66 69.41 -0.95
N VAL A 111 -66.09 68.41 -0.27
CA VAL A 111 -65.34 68.57 0.98
C VAL A 111 -63.92 67.98 0.93
N ASN A 112 -63.45 67.55 -0.24
CA ASN A 112 -62.15 66.89 -0.44
C ASN A 112 -61.94 65.62 0.40
N ALA A 113 -62.96 64.77 0.50
CA ALA A 113 -62.87 63.45 1.15
C ALA A 113 -62.70 62.32 0.12
N LEU A 114 -62.22 61.16 0.58
CA LEU A 114 -62.14 59.95 -0.25
C LEU A 114 -63.50 59.24 -0.29
N ALA A 115 -63.87 58.74 -1.47
CA ALA A 115 -65.05 57.94 -1.75
C ALA A 115 -64.74 56.46 -1.49
N LYS A 116 -65.48 55.83 -0.56
CA LYS A 116 -65.19 54.45 -0.11
C LYS A 116 -65.24 53.42 -1.24
N ASP A 117 -66.15 53.62 -2.19
CA ASP A 117 -66.41 52.73 -3.32
C ASP A 117 -65.33 52.82 -4.40
N GLN A 118 -64.50 53.86 -4.36
CA GLN A 118 -63.34 53.98 -5.23
C GLN A 118 -62.12 53.21 -4.71
N ASN A 119 -62.19 52.56 -3.54
CA ASN A 119 -61.11 51.72 -3.00
C ASN A 119 -59.72 52.38 -3.07
N LEU A 120 -59.62 53.66 -2.67
CA LEU A 120 -58.41 54.48 -2.69
C LEU A 120 -57.89 54.83 -4.10
N ASN A 121 -58.64 54.55 -5.17
CA ASN A 121 -58.27 54.97 -6.51
C ASN A 121 -58.35 56.50 -6.68
N ASP A 122 -59.18 57.15 -5.88
CA ASP A 122 -59.34 58.61 -5.77
C ASP A 122 -58.31 59.28 -4.86
N VAL A 123 -57.33 58.54 -4.32
CA VAL A 123 -56.17 59.15 -3.67
C VAL A 123 -55.44 60.03 -4.70
N PRO A 124 -55.35 61.36 -4.47
CA PRO A 124 -54.81 62.29 -5.46
C PRO A 124 -53.33 62.00 -5.80
N ASP A 125 -52.56 61.56 -4.80
CA ASP A 125 -51.17 61.15 -4.96
C ASP A 125 -50.93 59.80 -4.28
N LYS A 126 -51.02 58.73 -5.09
CA LYS A 126 -50.80 57.35 -4.64
C LYS A 126 -49.35 57.12 -4.17
N ALA A 127 -48.36 57.85 -4.71
CA ALA A 127 -46.96 57.70 -4.33
C ALA A 127 -46.69 58.31 -2.95
N LYS A 128 -47.23 59.50 -2.69
CA LYS A 128 -47.17 60.14 -1.36
C LYS A 128 -47.91 59.30 -0.32
N ALA A 129 -49.05 58.72 -0.66
CA ALA A 129 -49.79 57.82 0.24
C ALA A 129 -48.98 56.58 0.64
N ARG A 130 -48.33 55.90 -0.32
CA ARG A 130 -47.43 54.78 0.00
C ARG A 130 -46.25 55.21 0.89
N THR A 131 -45.69 56.40 0.64
CA THR A 131 -44.60 56.97 1.44
C THR A 131 -45.03 57.25 2.88
N ALA A 132 -46.21 57.86 3.08
CA ALA A 132 -46.75 58.16 4.40
C ALA A 132 -47.03 56.88 5.22
N LEU A 133 -47.43 55.80 4.56
CA LEU A 133 -47.62 54.48 5.16
C LEU A 133 -46.30 53.70 5.32
N GLN A 134 -45.17 54.27 4.90
CA GLN A 134 -43.84 53.64 4.93
C GLN A 134 -43.79 52.30 4.18
N LEU A 135 -44.69 52.13 3.20
CA LEU A 135 -44.71 51.00 2.29
C LEU A 135 -43.59 51.24 1.28
N GLY A 136 -42.41 50.69 1.55
CA GLY A 136 -41.20 50.87 0.74
C GLY A 136 -41.39 50.50 -0.74
N ASN A 137 -40.30 50.55 -1.50
CA ASN A 137 -40.32 50.36 -2.96
C ASN A 137 -40.97 49.02 -3.42
N SER A 138 -40.96 47.97 -2.60
CA SER A 138 -41.61 46.68 -2.87
C SER A 138 -43.12 46.80 -3.11
N ALA A 139 -43.81 47.77 -2.52
CA ALA A 139 -45.27 47.94 -2.65
C ALA A 139 -45.76 48.32 -4.05
N THR A 140 -44.83 48.51 -5.01
CA THR A 140 -45.11 48.79 -6.42
C THR A 140 -44.55 47.74 -7.37
N ARG A 141 -43.95 46.67 -6.84
CA ARG A 141 -43.22 45.67 -7.62
C ARG A 141 -43.89 44.30 -7.47
N ASN A 142 -44.00 43.55 -8.56
CA ASN A 142 -44.42 42.15 -8.53
C ASN A 142 -43.35 41.29 -7.84
N VAL A 143 -43.69 40.06 -7.43
CA VAL A 143 -42.69 39.04 -7.04
C VAL A 143 -42.28 38.23 -8.27
N GLY A 144 -40.99 37.97 -8.45
CA GLY A 144 -40.50 37.18 -9.60
C GLY A 144 -38.98 37.23 -9.74
N THR A 145 -38.47 36.63 -10.81
CA THR A 145 -37.02 36.42 -11.04
C THR A 145 -36.33 37.48 -11.91
N THR A 146 -37.01 38.56 -12.30
CA THR A 146 -36.48 39.58 -13.22
C THR A 146 -36.15 40.91 -12.54
N PRO A 147 -35.25 41.75 -13.11
CA PRO A 147 -34.98 43.07 -12.57
C PRO A 147 -36.26 43.93 -12.47
N GLY A 148 -36.42 44.63 -11.34
CA GLY A 148 -37.60 45.45 -11.08
C GLY A 148 -38.74 44.74 -10.33
N THR A 149 -38.62 43.44 -10.03
CA THR A 149 -39.50 42.72 -9.10
C THR A 149 -38.87 42.60 -7.70
N VAL A 150 -39.65 42.19 -6.72
CA VAL A 150 -39.17 41.59 -5.46
C VAL A 150 -38.67 40.17 -5.78
N ALA A 151 -37.47 39.82 -5.31
CA ALA A 151 -36.82 38.56 -5.63
C ALA A 151 -37.60 37.35 -5.09
N ALA A 152 -37.92 36.40 -5.97
CA ALA A 152 -38.47 35.10 -5.59
C ALA A 152 -37.38 34.18 -5.01
N GLY A 153 -37.76 33.09 -4.32
CA GLY A 153 -36.81 32.22 -3.63
C GLY A 153 -35.79 31.51 -4.54
N ASP A 154 -36.10 31.39 -5.83
CA ASP A 154 -35.27 30.83 -6.90
C ASP A 154 -34.60 31.91 -7.77
N ASP A 155 -34.60 33.17 -7.30
CA ASP A 155 -34.02 34.28 -8.04
C ASP A 155 -32.50 34.38 -7.83
N SER A 156 -31.78 34.42 -8.95
CA SER A 156 -30.33 34.64 -9.02
C SER A 156 -29.82 35.91 -8.30
N ARG A 157 -30.69 36.91 -8.07
CA ARG A 157 -30.38 38.13 -7.31
C ARG A 157 -30.22 37.87 -5.81
N ILE A 158 -30.66 36.72 -5.29
CA ILE A 158 -30.36 36.28 -3.93
C ILE A 158 -28.90 35.83 -3.90
N THR A 159 -28.01 36.81 -3.76
CA THR A 159 -26.56 36.59 -3.68
C THR A 159 -26.17 36.14 -2.28
N GLY A 160 -25.35 35.09 -2.18
CA GLY A 160 -24.83 34.57 -0.91
C GLY A 160 -25.56 33.33 -0.37
N ALA A 161 -26.64 32.90 -1.02
CA ALA A 161 -27.25 31.58 -0.80
C ALA A 161 -26.83 30.60 -1.90
N MET A 162 -26.82 29.30 -1.61
CA MET A 162 -26.61 28.25 -2.63
C MET A 162 -27.84 28.17 -3.54
N GLN A 163 -27.62 28.30 -4.83
CA GLN A 163 -28.60 28.20 -5.90
C GLN A 163 -28.80 26.73 -6.28
N LYS A 164 -30.06 26.29 -6.31
CA LYS A 164 -30.39 24.87 -6.46
C LYS A 164 -29.95 24.30 -7.81
N ASP A 165 -30.07 25.08 -8.87
CA ASP A 165 -29.68 24.72 -10.24
C ASP A 165 -28.16 24.64 -10.41
N GLN A 166 -27.38 25.30 -9.54
CA GLN A 166 -25.92 25.27 -9.58
C GLN A 166 -25.31 24.02 -8.95
N ASN A 167 -26.10 23.20 -8.22
CA ASN A 167 -25.66 21.92 -7.63
C ASN A 167 -24.32 22.03 -6.86
N GLY A 168 -24.09 23.15 -6.15
CA GLY A 168 -22.86 23.41 -5.39
C GLY A 168 -21.68 23.93 -6.21
N ALA A 169 -21.84 24.19 -7.51
CA ALA A 169 -20.84 24.87 -8.33
C ALA A 169 -20.52 26.29 -7.80
N ASP A 170 -21.53 26.92 -7.21
CA ASP A 170 -21.54 28.25 -6.61
C ASP A 170 -21.00 28.29 -5.17
N ILE A 171 -20.54 27.16 -4.61
CA ILE A 171 -19.80 27.14 -3.34
C ILE A 171 -18.45 27.87 -3.54
N PRO A 172 -18.18 28.99 -2.83
CA PRO A 172 -16.98 29.80 -3.04
C PRO A 172 -15.69 29.09 -2.58
N ASP A 173 -15.72 28.45 -1.41
CA ASP A 173 -14.62 27.67 -0.84
C ASP A 173 -15.00 26.20 -0.76
N LYS A 174 -14.84 25.49 -1.88
CA LYS A 174 -15.11 24.04 -1.96
C LYS A 174 -14.23 23.25 -0.98
N PRO A 175 -12.92 23.51 -0.83
CA PRO A 175 -12.10 22.89 0.22
C PRO A 175 -12.60 23.12 1.65
N GLY A 176 -12.99 24.34 2.00
CA GLY A 176 -13.59 24.66 3.29
C GLY A 176 -14.93 23.97 3.50
N PHE A 177 -15.77 23.89 2.46
CA PHE A 177 -17.02 23.12 2.48
C PHE A 177 -16.77 21.64 2.77
N ILE A 178 -15.81 21.02 2.07
CA ILE A 178 -15.36 19.63 2.30
C ILE A 178 -14.92 19.41 3.76
N LYS A 179 -14.20 20.38 4.34
CA LYS A 179 -13.83 20.35 5.76
C LYS A 179 -15.06 20.41 6.66
N ASN A 180 -16.01 21.31 6.38
CA ASN A 180 -17.21 21.50 7.20
C ASN A 180 -18.18 20.31 7.14
N VAL A 181 -18.21 19.56 6.04
CA VAL A 181 -18.96 18.31 5.93
C VAL A 181 -18.19 17.08 6.43
N GLY A 182 -17.03 17.27 7.06
CA GLY A 182 -16.26 16.18 7.69
C GLY A 182 -15.48 15.27 6.74
N LEU A 183 -15.40 15.59 5.45
CA LEU A 183 -14.74 14.75 4.43
C LEU A 183 -13.22 14.96 4.33
N LYS A 184 -12.64 15.83 5.15
CA LYS A 184 -11.20 16.15 5.12
C LYS A 184 -10.32 14.92 5.37
N GLU A 185 -10.66 14.09 6.35
CA GLU A 185 -9.89 12.88 6.66
C GLU A 185 -10.15 11.78 5.62
N THR A 186 -11.36 11.67 5.08
CA THR A 186 -11.72 10.74 4.01
C THR A 186 -10.91 10.98 2.73
N LEU A 187 -10.59 12.25 2.42
CA LEU A 187 -9.78 12.62 1.26
C LEU A 187 -8.27 12.66 1.55
N ASN A 188 -7.84 12.45 2.80
CA ASN A 188 -6.44 12.51 3.18
C ASN A 188 -5.64 11.36 2.54
N PRO A 189 -4.70 11.63 1.61
CA PRO A 189 -3.96 10.60 0.90
C PRO A 189 -3.14 9.69 1.82
N THR A 190 -2.73 10.18 3.00
CA THR A 190 -1.93 9.41 3.96
C THR A 190 -2.76 8.54 4.89
N LYS A 191 -4.09 8.60 4.80
CA LYS A 191 -5.02 7.83 5.66
C LYS A 191 -6.04 7.01 4.87
N ARG A 192 -5.90 6.96 3.55
CA ARG A 192 -6.78 6.18 2.66
C ARG A 192 -6.01 5.03 2.01
N VAL A 193 -6.72 3.93 1.75
CA VAL A 193 -6.27 2.90 0.82
C VAL A 193 -6.70 3.33 -0.58
N SER A 194 -5.74 3.56 -1.49
CA SER A 194 -6.03 3.90 -2.88
C SER A 194 -6.30 2.62 -3.66
N ILE A 195 -7.56 2.38 -4.02
CA ILE A 195 -7.97 1.24 -4.86
C ILE A 195 -8.12 1.75 -6.29
N GLY A 196 -7.01 1.71 -7.05
CA GLY A 196 -6.96 1.96 -8.50
C GLY A 196 -7.18 3.40 -8.99
N ASN A 197 -6.72 3.64 -10.22
CA ASN A 197 -7.24 4.63 -11.18
C ASN A 197 -7.54 3.86 -12.48
N ILE A 198 -8.52 4.34 -13.27
CA ILE A 198 -9.07 3.66 -14.45
C ILE A 198 -8.02 3.56 -15.56
N GLY A 199 -7.31 2.43 -15.62
CA GLY A 199 -6.38 2.10 -16.69
C GLY A 199 -6.87 0.87 -17.45
N THR A 200 -6.64 0.85 -18.76
CA THR A 200 -6.85 -0.32 -19.61
C THR A 200 -5.70 -1.32 -19.40
N GLY A 201 -5.98 -2.50 -18.85
CA GLY A 201 -4.97 -3.53 -18.55
C GLY A 201 -5.54 -4.66 -17.70
N ALA A 202 -4.69 -5.56 -17.18
CA ALA A 202 -5.10 -6.74 -16.39
C ALA A 202 -5.90 -6.41 -15.09
N PHE A 203 -6.03 -5.12 -14.76
CA PHE A 203 -6.77 -4.59 -13.61
C PHE A 203 -8.24 -4.23 -13.95
N ASP A 204 -8.68 -4.38 -15.20
CA ASP A 204 -10.08 -4.18 -15.60
C ASP A 204 -10.92 -5.42 -15.24
N GLY A 205 -11.89 -5.26 -14.34
CA GLY A 205 -12.80 -6.34 -13.90
C GLY A 205 -12.30 -7.27 -12.77
N SER A 206 -11.15 -6.99 -12.14
CA SER A 206 -10.64 -7.79 -11.00
C SER A 206 -11.42 -7.54 -9.71
N THR A 207 -11.33 -8.47 -8.74
CA THR A 207 -11.86 -8.23 -7.38
C THR A 207 -11.10 -7.07 -6.70
N PRO A 208 -11.67 -6.40 -5.68
CA PRO A 208 -11.04 -5.25 -5.03
C PRO A 208 -9.64 -5.60 -4.51
N SER A 209 -8.61 -4.99 -5.11
CA SER A 209 -7.22 -5.21 -4.75
C SER A 209 -6.52 -3.88 -4.45
N ILE A 210 -5.57 -3.90 -3.51
CA ILE A 210 -4.70 -2.76 -3.24
C ILE A 210 -3.59 -2.80 -4.28
N ASN A 211 -3.74 -2.05 -5.36
CA ASN A 211 -2.72 -2.03 -6.41
C ASN A 211 -1.47 -1.25 -5.93
N ILE A 212 -0.33 -1.94 -5.83
CA ILE A 212 0.98 -1.35 -5.52
C ILE A 212 1.91 -1.70 -6.69
N GLY A 213 2.10 -0.77 -7.62
CA GLY A 213 2.95 -0.96 -8.80
C GLY A 213 2.48 -0.14 -10.03
N ASP A 214 3.00 -0.46 -11.21
CA ASP A 214 2.64 0.16 -12.49
C ASP A 214 1.57 -0.66 -13.24
N SER A 215 1.48 -0.54 -14.58
CA SER A 215 0.42 -1.18 -15.37
C SER A 215 0.53 -2.71 -15.45
N ASP A 216 1.65 -3.31 -15.06
CA ASP A 216 1.89 -4.75 -15.23
C ASP A 216 2.64 -5.43 -14.07
N SER A 217 2.88 -4.70 -12.99
CA SER A 217 3.53 -5.18 -11.77
C SER A 217 2.73 -4.79 -10.54
N GLY A 218 2.65 -5.67 -9.53
CA GLY A 218 2.00 -5.37 -8.25
C GLY A 218 1.30 -6.55 -7.59
N PHE A 219 0.41 -6.27 -6.64
CA PHE A 219 -0.38 -7.27 -5.92
C PHE A 219 -1.83 -7.28 -6.39
N ILE A 220 -2.36 -8.43 -6.78
CA ILE A 220 -3.69 -8.55 -7.41
C ILE A 220 -4.57 -9.55 -6.65
N GLY A 221 -5.78 -9.15 -6.28
CA GLY A 221 -6.82 -10.09 -5.88
C GLY A 221 -7.38 -10.77 -7.12
N SER A 222 -6.99 -12.01 -7.38
CA SER A 222 -7.44 -12.75 -8.59
C SER A 222 -8.71 -13.57 -8.34
N ALA A 223 -8.98 -13.93 -7.08
CA ALA A 223 -10.15 -14.68 -6.63
C ALA A 223 -10.38 -14.41 -5.13
N ASP A 224 -11.50 -14.88 -4.58
CA ASP A 224 -11.73 -14.84 -3.13
C ASP A 224 -10.66 -15.64 -2.38
N GLY A 225 -10.08 -15.04 -1.33
CA GLY A 225 -9.00 -15.63 -0.55
C GLY A 225 -7.64 -15.72 -1.25
N VAL A 226 -7.46 -15.15 -2.45
CA VAL A 226 -6.19 -15.23 -3.21
C VAL A 226 -5.60 -13.84 -3.46
N LEU A 227 -4.32 -13.67 -3.12
CA LEU A 227 -3.52 -12.48 -3.41
C LEU A 227 -2.30 -12.82 -4.26
N ASP A 228 -2.34 -12.46 -5.53
CA ASP A 228 -1.27 -12.68 -6.51
C ASP A 228 -0.17 -11.61 -6.42
N VAL A 229 1.03 -11.98 -6.88
CA VAL A 229 2.20 -11.11 -7.06
C VAL A 229 2.60 -11.13 -8.53
N TYR A 230 2.55 -9.98 -9.19
CA TYR A 230 2.92 -9.78 -10.59
C TYR A 230 4.17 -8.92 -10.72
N CYS A 231 5.01 -9.26 -11.71
CA CYS A 231 6.16 -8.47 -12.14
C CYS A 231 6.25 -8.51 -13.66
N ASN A 232 6.19 -7.35 -14.33
CA ASN A 232 6.31 -7.20 -15.78
C ASN A 232 5.41 -8.19 -16.56
N ASN A 233 4.12 -8.18 -16.24
CA ASN A 233 3.07 -9.02 -16.83
C ASN A 233 3.19 -10.54 -16.54
N ALA A 234 4.04 -10.94 -15.59
CA ALA A 234 4.18 -12.34 -15.16
C ALA A 234 3.81 -12.52 -13.68
N LYS A 235 2.95 -13.51 -13.38
CA LYS A 235 2.65 -13.93 -12.00
C LYS A 235 3.83 -14.70 -11.43
N VAL A 236 4.51 -14.12 -10.43
CA VAL A 236 5.71 -14.72 -9.81
C VAL A 236 5.42 -15.42 -8.49
N GLY A 237 4.23 -15.21 -7.91
CA GLY A 237 3.77 -15.87 -6.69
C GLY A 237 2.34 -15.49 -6.34
N TYR A 238 1.81 -16.10 -5.28
CA TYR A 238 0.52 -15.74 -4.68
C TYR A 238 0.39 -16.24 -3.25
N ILE A 239 -0.57 -15.71 -2.50
CA ILE A 239 -0.95 -16.17 -1.16
C ILE A 239 -2.40 -16.63 -1.22
N ASP A 240 -2.68 -17.81 -0.67
CA ASP A 240 -4.04 -18.31 -0.47
C ASP A 240 -4.18 -18.99 0.90
N ASN A 241 -5.30 -19.68 1.15
CA ASN A 241 -5.53 -20.42 2.40
C ASN A 241 -4.54 -21.59 2.62
N ALA A 242 -3.84 -22.05 1.59
CA ALA A 242 -2.79 -23.07 1.70
C ALA A 242 -1.41 -22.47 2.01
N GLY A 243 -1.24 -21.15 1.88
CA GLY A 243 -0.04 -20.42 2.29
C GLY A 243 0.54 -19.52 1.19
N LEU A 244 1.85 -19.24 1.28
CA LEU A 244 2.60 -18.51 0.27
C LEU A 244 3.13 -19.46 -0.80
N HIS A 245 2.78 -19.19 -2.05
CA HIS A 245 3.22 -19.93 -3.23
C HIS A 245 4.17 -19.08 -4.05
N MET A 246 5.36 -19.59 -4.32
CA MET A 246 6.35 -18.93 -5.18
C MET A 246 6.42 -19.69 -6.51
N LEU A 247 6.04 -19.01 -7.61
CA LEU A 247 6.03 -19.58 -8.96
C LEU A 247 7.34 -19.33 -9.70
N ALA A 248 8.11 -18.33 -9.26
CA ALA A 248 9.48 -18.07 -9.68
C ALA A 248 10.49 -18.58 -8.63
N GLY A 249 11.77 -18.64 -9.01
CA GLY A 249 12.85 -19.04 -8.12
C GLY A 249 13.03 -18.09 -6.91
N ILE A 250 13.49 -18.64 -5.79
CA ILE A 250 13.78 -17.90 -4.56
C ILE A 250 15.29 -17.61 -4.51
N ALA A 251 15.68 -16.34 -4.63
CA ALA A 251 17.06 -15.89 -4.45
C ALA A 251 17.17 -15.06 -3.16
N THR A 252 18.15 -15.38 -2.31
CA THR A 252 18.37 -14.70 -1.02
C THR A 252 19.86 -14.38 -0.83
N ASN A 253 20.17 -13.19 -0.30
CA ASN A 253 21.52 -12.79 0.10
C ASN A 253 21.89 -13.25 1.53
N GLY A 254 20.93 -13.85 2.25
CA GLY A 254 21.08 -14.43 3.60
C GLY A 254 20.51 -15.85 3.67
N ASN A 255 20.12 -16.30 4.86
CA ASN A 255 19.64 -17.67 5.09
C ASN A 255 18.14 -17.85 4.73
N VAL A 256 17.76 -19.06 4.28
CA VAL A 256 16.38 -19.54 4.41
C VAL A 256 16.25 -20.22 5.78
N VAL A 257 15.50 -19.61 6.70
CA VAL A 257 15.32 -20.13 8.07
C VAL A 257 13.98 -20.83 8.20
N LEU A 258 13.99 -22.13 8.49
CA LEU A 258 12.82 -22.91 8.91
C LEU A 258 12.82 -22.93 10.45
N GLN A 259 11.74 -22.51 11.12
CA GLN A 259 11.64 -22.48 12.59
C GLN A 259 10.45 -23.31 13.07
N ASN A 260 10.73 -24.49 13.62
CA ASN A 260 9.72 -25.32 14.24
C ASN A 260 10.33 -26.27 15.30
N ASP A 261 9.58 -26.57 16.35
CA ASP A 261 9.96 -27.59 17.34
C ASP A 261 9.56 -29.02 16.91
N ALA A 262 8.72 -29.15 15.87
CA ALA A 262 8.37 -30.42 15.22
C ALA A 262 9.38 -30.81 14.12
N ARG A 263 9.11 -31.87 13.34
CA ARG A 263 9.97 -32.20 12.19
C ARG A 263 10.02 -31.06 11.19
N GLU A 264 11.20 -30.49 11.05
CA GLU A 264 11.50 -29.48 10.04
C GLU A 264 11.81 -30.19 8.72
N HIS A 265 10.81 -30.26 7.83
CA HIS A 265 10.93 -30.94 6.55
C HIS A 265 11.21 -29.98 5.39
N ILE A 266 12.09 -30.37 4.49
CA ILE A 266 12.01 -30.02 3.06
C ILE A 266 11.34 -31.20 2.37
N ILE A 267 10.24 -30.93 1.65
CA ILE A 267 9.42 -31.94 1.02
C ILE A 267 9.59 -31.85 -0.50
N ILE A 268 9.90 -32.99 -1.13
CA ILE A 268 9.72 -33.17 -2.56
C ILE A 268 8.45 -33.99 -2.74
N GLN A 269 7.46 -33.47 -3.46
CA GLN A 269 6.15 -34.10 -3.59
C GLN A 269 5.64 -34.14 -5.03
N ASN A 270 4.71 -35.05 -5.29
CA ASN A 270 3.89 -35.08 -6.49
C ASN A 270 2.99 -33.86 -6.60
N ALA A 271 2.50 -33.60 -7.81
CA ALA A 271 1.44 -32.62 -8.04
C ALA A 271 0.13 -32.97 -7.29
N ASP A 272 -0.09 -34.25 -6.95
CA ASP A 272 -1.23 -34.72 -6.14
C ASP A 272 -1.05 -34.55 -4.62
N GLY A 273 0.11 -34.03 -4.16
CA GLY A 273 0.43 -33.82 -2.75
C GLY A 273 1.12 -35.00 -2.05
N THR A 274 1.37 -36.12 -2.73
CA THR A 274 2.08 -37.28 -2.14
C THR A 274 3.58 -36.99 -1.98
N PRO A 275 4.15 -37.08 -0.77
CA PRO A 275 5.59 -36.89 -0.55
C PRO A 275 6.45 -38.02 -1.12
N ARG A 276 7.46 -37.66 -1.91
CA ARG A 276 8.50 -38.55 -2.47
C ARG A 276 9.78 -38.58 -1.65
N MET A 277 10.08 -37.50 -0.94
CA MET A 277 11.30 -37.38 -0.14
C MET A 277 11.07 -36.39 0.98
N PHE A 278 11.54 -36.75 2.16
CA PHE A 278 11.74 -35.80 3.23
C PHE A 278 13.23 -35.66 3.50
N ILE A 279 13.69 -34.41 3.56
CA ILE A 279 14.93 -34.07 4.27
C ILE A 279 14.51 -33.48 5.58
N TYR A 280 14.94 -34.06 6.69
CA TYR A 280 14.55 -33.55 8.00
C TYR A 280 15.53 -33.85 9.10
N LYS A 281 15.29 -33.12 10.19
CA LYS A 281 15.92 -33.34 11.48
C LYS A 281 14.87 -33.21 12.57
N ASP A 282 14.80 -34.24 13.42
CA ASP A 282 14.00 -34.19 14.64
C ASP A 282 14.71 -33.37 15.74
N LYS A 283 13.94 -32.60 16.52
CA LYS A 283 14.39 -31.93 17.76
C LYS A 283 14.87 -33.00 18.74
N GLY A 284 16.20 -33.12 18.86
CA GLY A 284 16.85 -34.16 19.68
C GLY A 284 17.13 -35.52 19.01
N GLY A 285 16.89 -35.70 17.69
CA GLY A 285 17.11 -36.99 16.97
C GLY A 285 18.57 -37.34 16.60
N ASP A 286 18.76 -38.44 15.84
CA ASP A 286 20.03 -39.16 15.59
C ASP A 286 20.83 -38.75 14.35
N GLY A 287 20.29 -37.94 13.44
CA GLY A 287 21.11 -37.36 12.36
C GLY A 287 20.29 -36.60 11.35
N VAL A 288 20.90 -36.28 10.21
CA VAL A 288 20.13 -35.76 9.07
C VAL A 288 19.59 -36.95 8.31
N HIS A 289 18.27 -36.96 8.16
CA HIS A 289 17.57 -38.04 7.49
C HIS A 289 17.28 -37.64 6.06
N LEU A 290 17.63 -38.56 5.17
CA LEU A 290 17.16 -38.60 3.80
C LEU A 290 16.33 -39.87 3.66
N ASN A 291 15.02 -39.70 3.60
CA ASN A 291 14.08 -40.81 3.44
C ASN A 291 13.32 -40.67 2.12
N ASN A 292 12.61 -41.74 1.73
CA ASN A 292 11.86 -41.79 0.46
C ASN A 292 10.38 -41.45 0.63
N GLY A 293 10.06 -40.48 1.48
CA GLY A 293 8.67 -40.05 1.63
C GLY A 293 7.76 -41.20 2.07
N ASN A 294 6.68 -41.44 1.32
CA ASN A 294 5.77 -42.56 1.53
C ASN A 294 6.23 -43.89 0.90
N ASP A 295 7.30 -43.90 0.10
CA ASP A 295 7.67 -45.02 -0.76
C ASP A 295 8.58 -46.08 -0.08
N ALA A 296 9.16 -45.86 1.12
CA ALA A 296 9.96 -46.88 1.85
C ALA A 296 10.27 -46.53 3.32
N SER A 297 10.59 -47.55 4.14
CA SER A 297 10.84 -47.48 5.61
C SER A 297 12.32 -47.43 6.04
N THR A 298 13.26 -47.21 5.12
CA THR A 298 14.70 -47.15 5.45
C THR A 298 15.29 -45.81 5.05
N GLU A 299 16.25 -45.35 5.82
CA GLU A 299 16.69 -43.96 5.83
C GLU A 299 18.19 -43.93 5.61
N TYR A 300 18.66 -43.16 4.63
CA TYR A 300 20.07 -42.83 4.62
C TYR A 300 20.33 -41.87 5.75
N LEU A 301 21.11 -42.35 6.69
CA LEU A 301 21.39 -41.62 7.89
C LEU A 301 22.84 -41.21 7.85
N PHE A 302 23.00 -39.92 7.58
CA PHE A 302 24.18 -39.23 8.05
C PHE A 302 23.98 -39.07 9.54
N HIS A 303 24.33 -40.13 10.27
CA HIS A 303 24.25 -40.13 11.71
C HIS A 303 25.02 -38.93 12.24
N LYS A 304 24.55 -38.41 13.37
CA LYS A 304 25.31 -37.45 14.16
C LYS A 304 26.70 -37.96 14.57
N ASP A 305 26.97 -39.26 14.39
CA ASP A 305 28.27 -39.90 14.68
C ASP A 305 29.23 -39.98 13.47
N GLY A 306 28.83 -39.53 12.29
CA GLY A 306 29.70 -39.45 11.12
C GLY A 306 29.93 -40.79 10.41
N SER A 307 29.38 -41.89 10.93
CA SER A 307 29.19 -43.07 10.10
C SER A 307 28.15 -42.73 9.05
N PHE A 308 28.46 -43.12 7.82
CA PHE A 308 27.36 -43.32 6.91
C PHE A 308 26.73 -44.63 7.36
N TYR A 309 25.58 -44.54 8.03
CA TYR A 309 24.69 -45.67 8.03
C TYR A 309 23.88 -45.52 6.78
N ALA A 310 24.37 -46.20 5.78
CA ALA A 310 23.41 -46.83 4.95
C ALA A 310 22.90 -48.05 5.74
N PRO A 311 21.60 -48.11 6.05
CA PRO A 311 20.96 -49.25 6.73
C PRO A 311 21.21 -50.59 6.05
N LEU A 312 21.73 -50.50 4.84
CA LEU A 312 22.23 -51.58 4.06
C LEU A 312 23.76 -51.47 3.81
N ALA A 313 24.27 -50.39 3.20
CA ALA A 313 25.66 -50.36 2.71
C ALA A 313 26.31 -48.99 2.40
N VAL A 314 27.54 -48.77 2.88
CA VAL A 314 28.35 -47.55 2.65
C VAL A 314 29.07 -47.58 1.31
N ARG A 315 28.84 -46.59 0.44
CA ARG A 315 29.48 -46.45 -0.88
C ARG A 315 30.45 -45.24 -0.88
N ALA A 316 31.77 -45.44 -0.98
CA ALA A 316 32.80 -44.38 -0.77
C ALA A 316 33.98 -44.33 -1.80
N GLY A 317 34.43 -43.11 -2.19
CA GLY A 317 35.59 -42.79 -3.06
C GLY A 317 35.63 -41.33 -3.60
N GLY A 318 36.40 -40.41 -2.94
CA GLY A 318 36.47 -38.94 -3.16
C GLY A 318 37.87 -38.33 -3.52
N SER A 319 38.41 -37.30 -2.79
CA SER A 319 39.54 -36.40 -3.24
C SER A 319 41.01 -36.72 -2.82
N LYS A 320 41.29 -37.35 -1.67
CA LYS A 320 42.43 -38.26 -1.42
C LYS A 320 41.82 -39.56 -0.92
N LYS A 321 42.42 -40.69 -1.28
CA LYS A 321 41.83 -42.01 -1.07
C LYS A 321 41.93 -42.39 0.44
N LEU A 322 40.92 -42.08 1.32
CA LEU A 322 40.56 -43.03 2.40
C LEU A 322 40.00 -44.16 1.63
N ALA A 323 40.89 -45.09 1.55
CA ALA A 323 40.70 -46.15 0.70
C ALA A 323 41.21 -47.25 1.60
N VAL A 324 40.27 -48.10 1.97
CA VAL A 324 39.98 -49.22 1.05
C VAL A 324 40.58 -48.95 -0.34
N ARG A 325 41.93 -48.91 -0.34
CA ARG A 325 42.78 -48.41 -1.40
C ARG A 325 43.33 -49.64 -2.00
N SER A 326 42.42 -50.33 -2.65
CA SER A 326 42.89 -51.07 -3.77
C SER A 326 43.48 -50.04 -4.75
N ASP A 327 44.81 -50.00 -4.88
CA ASP A 327 45.41 -49.58 -6.15
C ASP A 327 45.05 -50.60 -7.26
N ASN A 328 44.54 -51.80 -6.87
CA ASN A 328 43.93 -52.90 -7.65
C ASN A 328 44.86 -53.82 -8.43
N ASN A 329 46.08 -54.00 -7.93
CA ASN A 329 47.08 -54.91 -8.50
C ASN A 329 47.25 -56.23 -7.72
N SER A 330 46.56 -56.39 -6.59
CA SER A 330 46.51 -57.65 -5.83
C SER A 330 45.69 -58.69 -6.62
N THR A 331 46.19 -59.92 -6.79
CA THR A 331 45.49 -61.03 -7.48
C THR A 331 44.19 -61.45 -6.77
N LEU A 332 44.01 -61.00 -5.52
CA LEU A 332 43.11 -61.54 -4.53
C LEU A 332 42.64 -60.44 -3.59
N SER A 333 41.37 -60.52 -3.17
CA SER A 333 40.81 -59.53 -2.27
C SER A 333 41.58 -59.50 -0.97
N ALA A 334 41.76 -58.28 -0.47
CA ALA A 334 41.99 -58.12 0.95
C ALA A 334 40.62 -57.78 1.51
N HIS A 335 39.92 -58.81 1.92
CA HIS A 335 38.83 -58.53 2.82
C HIS A 335 39.41 -58.22 4.17
N PHE A 336 38.81 -57.23 4.80
CA PHE A 336 38.97 -57.07 6.22
C PHE A 336 37.69 -57.63 6.82
N ASN A 337 37.66 -58.95 6.89
CA ASN A 337 36.46 -59.65 7.31
C ASN A 337 36.43 -59.75 8.83
N LEU A 338 35.22 -59.65 9.33
CA LEU A 338 34.90 -59.87 10.73
C LEU A 338 33.81 -60.93 10.76
N TRP A 339 34.19 -62.13 11.15
CA TRP A 339 33.27 -63.24 11.30
C TRP A 339 33.68 -64.12 12.49
N GLY A 340 32.81 -65.03 12.90
CA GLY A 340 33.11 -65.95 14.00
C GLY A 340 31.93 -66.81 14.40
N ASP A 341 32.25 -67.89 15.11
CA ASP A 341 31.31 -68.83 15.70
C ASP A 341 31.78 -69.30 17.08
N ALA A 342 31.06 -70.19 17.75
CA ALA A 342 31.37 -70.61 19.12
C ALA A 342 32.78 -71.23 19.30
N ASN A 343 33.36 -71.81 18.25
CA ASN A 343 34.64 -72.50 18.30
C ASN A 343 35.78 -71.70 17.68
N ARG A 344 35.48 -70.74 16.80
CA ARG A 344 36.39 -69.70 16.33
C ARG A 344 35.72 -68.37 16.61
N PRO A 345 35.76 -67.94 17.88
CA PRO A 345 34.95 -66.82 18.37
C PRO A 345 35.12 -65.54 17.57
N THR A 346 36.31 -65.31 17.03
CA THR A 346 36.54 -64.17 16.16
C THR A 346 37.65 -64.49 15.19
N VAL A 347 37.36 -64.19 13.94
CA VAL A 347 38.29 -64.23 12.84
C VAL A 347 38.30 -62.84 12.25
N ILE A 348 39.43 -62.17 12.49
CA ILE A 348 39.82 -61.06 11.65
C ILE A 348 40.69 -61.67 10.59
N GLU A 349 40.07 -61.79 9.45
CA GLU A 349 40.68 -62.37 8.30
C GLU A 349 41.12 -61.23 7.41
N LEU A 350 42.42 -61.22 7.13
CA LEU A 350 42.85 -60.92 5.77
C LEU A 350 42.78 -62.24 5.05
N ASP A 351 41.54 -62.63 4.85
CA ASP A 351 41.29 -63.56 3.81
C ASP A 351 41.35 -62.83 2.48
N ASP A 352 41.63 -63.70 1.58
CA ASP A 352 41.25 -63.59 0.23
C ASP A 352 40.34 -64.77 -0.11
N ASP A 353 40.27 -65.08 -1.39
CA ASP A 353 39.34 -66.06 -1.90
C ASP A 353 39.94 -67.47 -1.91
N GLN A 354 41.27 -67.62 -1.82
CA GLN A 354 41.92 -68.93 -1.68
C GLN A 354 41.93 -69.41 -0.22
N GLY A 355 41.35 -68.62 0.65
CA GLY A 355 41.23 -68.86 2.07
C GLY A 355 41.86 -67.72 2.82
N TRP A 356 42.33 -67.99 4.02
CA TRP A 356 43.03 -66.99 4.77
C TRP A 356 44.48 -66.98 4.32
N HIS A 357 44.92 -65.86 3.73
CA HIS A 357 46.35 -65.59 3.63
C HIS A 357 46.96 -65.65 5.02
N LEU A 358 46.33 -64.86 5.88
CA LEU A 358 46.61 -64.81 7.28
C LEU A 358 45.33 -64.47 7.99
N TYR A 359 45.12 -65.22 9.06
CA TYR A 359 44.25 -64.76 10.10
C TYR A 359 45.06 -64.63 11.36
N SER A 360 44.57 -63.75 12.20
CA SER A 360 44.72 -63.95 13.62
C SER A 360 43.39 -64.52 14.09
N GLN A 361 43.42 -65.75 14.55
CA GLN A 361 42.26 -66.33 15.21
C GLN A 361 42.56 -66.50 16.69
N ARG A 362 41.49 -66.47 17.46
CA ARG A 362 41.49 -66.82 18.87
C ARG A 362 40.90 -68.21 19.03
N ASN A 363 41.64 -69.07 19.71
CA ASN A 363 41.17 -70.42 19.97
C ASN A 363 40.23 -70.45 21.18
N PRO A 364 39.45 -71.54 21.33
CA PRO A 364 38.60 -71.72 22.50
C PRO A 364 39.35 -71.70 23.84
N ASP A 365 40.58 -72.22 23.91
CA ASP A 365 41.43 -72.18 25.12
C ASP A 365 42.13 -70.83 25.34
N GLY A 366 41.92 -69.90 24.41
CA GLY A 366 42.38 -68.52 24.49
C GLY A 366 43.77 -68.26 23.93
N SER A 367 44.49 -69.29 23.51
CA SER A 367 45.72 -69.10 22.74
C SER A 367 45.46 -68.37 21.43
N ILE A 368 46.44 -67.59 20.96
CA ILE A 368 46.38 -66.93 19.66
C ILE A 368 47.13 -67.78 18.67
N LEU A 369 46.46 -68.01 17.57
CA LEU A 369 47.05 -68.61 16.41
C LEU A 369 47.13 -67.53 15.35
N PHE A 370 48.34 -67.05 15.11
CA PHE A 370 48.66 -66.35 13.88
C PHE A 370 49.12 -67.40 12.91
N MET A 371 48.35 -67.54 11.85
CA MET A 371 48.65 -68.54 10.87
C MET A 371 48.83 -67.84 9.55
N VAL A 372 49.88 -68.25 8.84
CA VAL A 372 50.15 -67.87 7.45
C VAL A 372 50.11 -69.14 6.64
N ASN A 373 49.29 -69.15 5.60
CA ASN A 373 49.19 -70.29 4.72
C ASN A 373 50.27 -70.21 3.63
N GLY A 374 51.52 -70.58 3.97
CA GLY A 374 52.65 -70.50 3.02
C GLY A 374 54.06 -70.49 3.63
N GLU A 375 55.03 -69.92 2.90
CA GLU A 375 56.46 -69.83 3.29
C GLU A 375 56.77 -68.51 4.03
N ILE A 376 57.66 -68.58 5.02
CA ILE A 376 58.20 -67.41 5.73
C ILE A 376 59.68 -67.21 5.36
N ARG A 377 59.99 -66.16 4.58
CA ARG A 377 61.37 -65.78 4.21
C ARG A 377 61.86 -64.59 5.04
N ALA A 378 62.94 -64.80 5.80
CA ALA A 378 63.61 -63.76 6.58
C ALA A 378 64.90 -63.29 5.89
N ASN A 379 65.05 -61.99 5.67
CA ASN A 379 66.23 -61.40 5.03
C ASN A 379 67.45 -61.29 5.97
N THR A 380 67.32 -61.76 7.21
CA THR A 380 68.31 -61.67 8.29
C THR A 380 68.31 -62.97 9.11
N LEU A 381 69.09 -63.04 10.20
CA LEU A 381 69.16 -64.20 11.09
C LEU A 381 67.74 -64.64 11.53
N LEU A 382 67.46 -65.93 11.41
CA LEU A 382 66.27 -66.55 12.00
C LEU A 382 66.64 -67.11 13.37
N HIS A 383 66.04 -66.54 14.43
CA HIS A 383 66.30 -66.92 15.81
C HIS A 383 65.21 -67.85 16.34
N ALA A 384 65.64 -68.97 16.91
CA ALA A 384 64.77 -69.90 17.62
C ALA A 384 65.34 -70.10 19.03
N GLY A 385 64.96 -69.20 19.94
CA GLY A 385 65.67 -69.03 21.20
C GLY A 385 67.13 -68.59 20.96
N ASP A 386 68.07 -69.20 21.67
CA ASP A 386 69.50 -68.87 21.56
C ASP A 386 70.22 -69.54 20.37
N ALA A 387 69.60 -70.54 19.74
CA ALA A 387 70.13 -71.14 18.52
C ALA A 387 69.84 -70.24 17.31
N THR A 388 70.75 -70.24 16.34
CA THR A 388 70.68 -69.34 15.18
C THR A 388 70.94 -70.08 13.88
N ILE A 389 70.07 -69.83 12.90
CA ILE A 389 70.35 -70.12 11.49
C ILE A 389 70.81 -68.81 10.86
N ALA A 390 72.08 -68.78 10.46
CA ALA A 390 72.67 -67.63 9.80
C ALA A 390 72.42 -67.65 8.29
N THR A 391 72.46 -66.47 7.66
CA THR A 391 72.13 -66.30 6.23
C THR A 391 73.19 -66.88 5.29
N ASP A 392 74.39 -67.19 5.78
CA ASP A 392 75.45 -67.89 5.05
C ASP A 392 75.28 -69.41 5.06
N GLY A 393 74.16 -69.91 5.62
CA GLY A 393 73.83 -71.33 5.73
C GLY A 393 74.56 -72.01 6.89
N ASN A 394 75.35 -71.27 7.68
CA ASN A 394 76.00 -71.81 8.86
C ASN A 394 75.00 -71.90 10.01
N VAL A 395 75.16 -72.94 10.82
CA VAL A 395 74.30 -73.17 11.97
C VAL A 395 75.16 -73.01 13.20
N TYR A 396 74.75 -72.07 14.05
CA TYR A 396 75.38 -71.87 15.35
C TYR A 396 74.56 -72.59 16.41
N GLY A 397 75.24 -73.43 17.17
CA GLY A 397 74.60 -74.11 18.28
C GLY A 397 75.61 -74.64 19.27
N THR A 398 75.20 -74.65 20.54
CA THR A 398 76.01 -75.18 21.65
C THR A 398 76.41 -76.64 21.44
N ILE A 399 75.61 -77.43 20.71
CA ILE A 399 75.90 -78.85 20.41
C ILE A 399 77.06 -79.06 19.43
N TRP A 400 77.37 -78.09 18.56
CA TRP A 400 78.51 -78.13 17.64
C TRP A 400 79.76 -77.48 18.24
N GLY A 401 79.64 -76.97 19.48
CA GLY A 401 80.68 -76.15 20.12
C GLY A 401 80.91 -74.80 19.44
N GLY A 402 79.96 -74.34 18.61
CA GLY A 402 80.12 -73.17 17.76
C GLY A 402 79.47 -73.37 16.40
N TRP A 403 80.20 -73.03 15.33
CA TRP A 403 79.72 -73.15 13.96
C TRP A 403 79.89 -74.56 13.40
N LEU A 404 78.83 -75.03 12.76
CA LEU A 404 78.76 -76.38 12.21
C LEU A 404 79.76 -76.64 11.07
N ASN A 405 80.05 -75.64 10.23
CA ASN A 405 81.06 -75.73 9.15
C ASN A 405 82.43 -76.18 9.69
N ASP A 406 82.90 -75.48 10.72
CA ASP A 406 84.21 -75.73 11.31
C ASP A 406 84.31 -77.16 11.86
N TRP A 407 83.18 -77.66 12.37
CA TRP A 407 83.07 -79.03 12.82
C TRP A 407 83.25 -80.03 11.66
N PHE A 408 82.61 -79.84 10.51
CA PHE A 408 82.71 -80.81 9.40
C PHE A 408 84.06 -80.86 8.71
N ASN A 409 84.65 -79.70 8.39
CA ASN A 409 85.88 -79.63 7.61
C ASN A 409 87.04 -80.38 8.28
N ASN A 410 87.04 -80.44 9.61
CA ASN A 410 88.06 -81.12 10.39
C ASN A 410 87.83 -82.62 10.54
N ASN A 411 86.60 -83.10 10.35
CA ASN A 411 86.22 -84.46 10.72
C ASN A 411 85.96 -85.40 9.53
N LEU A 412 85.93 -84.92 8.27
CA LEU A 412 85.54 -85.73 7.10
C LEU A 412 86.50 -85.63 5.88
N ILE A 413 86.51 -86.70 5.07
CA ILE A 413 87.14 -86.72 3.72
C ILE A 413 86.19 -86.00 2.74
N ARG A 414 86.72 -85.10 1.92
CA ARG A 414 85.98 -84.16 1.06
C ARG A 414 85.93 -84.53 -0.43
N ASP A 415 86.93 -85.24 -0.96
CA ASP A 415 86.95 -85.58 -2.39
C ASP A 415 87.86 -86.79 -2.68
N ILE A 416 87.73 -87.44 -3.85
CA ILE A 416 88.58 -88.55 -4.32
C ILE A 416 88.87 -88.40 -5.82
N ARG A 417 90.12 -88.61 -6.26
CA ARG A 417 90.51 -88.50 -7.69
C ARG A 417 91.57 -89.51 -8.11
N LEU A 418 91.74 -89.70 -9.41
CA LEU A 418 92.94 -90.32 -9.96
C LEU A 418 94.03 -89.25 -10.16
N GLY A 419 95.22 -89.52 -9.64
CA GLY A 419 96.40 -88.68 -9.87
C GLY A 419 97.06 -88.97 -11.21
N SER A 420 98.24 -88.41 -11.42
CA SER A 420 99.00 -88.53 -12.68
C SER A 420 99.30 -89.98 -13.08
N ILE A 421 99.29 -90.25 -14.38
CA ILE A 421 99.51 -91.59 -14.96
C ILE A 421 101.00 -91.95 -14.88
N GLY A 422 101.29 -93.13 -14.34
CA GLY A 422 102.59 -93.82 -14.41
C GLY A 422 102.52 -95.07 -15.28
N GLU A 423 103.68 -95.68 -15.55
CA GLU A 423 103.78 -96.93 -16.33
C GLU A 423 104.63 -98.00 -15.61
N THR A 424 104.26 -99.27 -15.76
CA THR A 424 105.02 -100.43 -15.28
C THR A 424 105.24 -101.41 -16.44
N GLY A 425 106.48 -101.87 -16.64
CA GLY A 425 106.81 -102.87 -17.68
C GLY A 425 106.37 -104.29 -17.32
N THR A 426 106.12 -105.13 -18.33
CA THR A 426 105.58 -106.50 -18.17
C THR A 426 106.48 -107.56 -18.83
N ILE A 427 106.59 -108.75 -18.22
CA ILE A 427 107.46 -109.85 -18.71
C ILE A 427 106.72 -110.86 -19.59
N ASN A 428 107.41 -111.45 -20.57
CA ASN A 428 106.80 -112.35 -21.57
C ASN A 428 106.32 -113.68 -20.95
N GLY A 429 105.02 -113.96 -21.06
CA GLY A 429 104.36 -115.12 -20.44
C GLY A 429 103.97 -114.98 -18.95
N GLY A 430 104.07 -113.79 -18.34
CA GLY A 430 103.74 -113.54 -16.92
C GLY A 430 102.64 -112.49 -16.67
N THR A 431 102.40 -112.14 -15.40
CA THR A 431 101.40 -111.16 -14.92
C THR A 431 102.06 -109.91 -14.31
N ALA A 432 101.34 -108.77 -14.27
CA ALA A 432 101.78 -107.54 -13.58
C ALA A 432 100.61 -106.77 -12.94
N ASP A 433 100.80 -106.28 -11.71
CA ASP A 433 99.80 -105.55 -10.91
C ASP A 433 100.10 -104.05 -10.81
N CYS A 434 99.06 -103.23 -10.62
CA CYS A 434 99.22 -101.80 -10.34
C CYS A 434 99.82 -101.57 -8.94
N PRO A 435 100.63 -100.50 -8.72
CA PRO A 435 101.12 -100.14 -7.39
C PRO A 435 99.99 -99.91 -6.38
N PRO A 436 100.24 -100.02 -5.06
CA PRO A 436 99.23 -99.76 -4.05
C PRO A 436 98.53 -98.42 -4.25
N GLY A 437 97.20 -98.45 -4.14
CA GLY A 437 96.35 -97.31 -4.40
C GLY A 437 96.17 -96.96 -5.87
N HIS A 438 96.92 -97.56 -6.81
CA HIS A 438 96.78 -97.27 -8.23
C HIS A 438 95.82 -98.23 -8.94
N VAL A 439 95.20 -97.73 -10.00
CA VAL A 439 94.32 -98.51 -10.89
C VAL A 439 94.85 -98.45 -12.33
N MET A 440 94.62 -99.52 -13.10
CA MET A 440 95.06 -99.57 -14.50
C MET A 440 94.22 -98.61 -15.34
N VAL A 441 94.88 -97.85 -16.21
CA VAL A 441 94.26 -96.89 -17.12
C VAL A 441 94.65 -97.08 -18.58
N GLY A 442 95.57 -98.00 -18.89
CA GLY A 442 95.91 -98.32 -20.27
C GLY A 442 97.01 -99.38 -20.43
N ALA A 443 97.32 -99.73 -21.68
CA ALA A 443 98.20 -100.83 -22.07
C ALA A 443 99.05 -100.49 -23.33
N VAL A 444 100.23 -101.11 -23.49
CA VAL A 444 101.18 -100.95 -24.62
C VAL A 444 101.68 -102.34 -25.07
N MET A 445 101.77 -102.67 -26.38
CA MET A 445 102.05 -104.03 -26.92
C MET A 445 103.33 -104.10 -27.83
N ASP A 446 103.94 -105.30 -28.04
CA ASP A 446 105.23 -105.52 -28.80
C ASP A 446 105.18 -106.67 -29.88
N VAL A 447 106.12 -106.71 -30.86
CA VAL A 447 106.11 -107.57 -32.08
C VAL A 447 107.49 -108.20 -32.46
N TRP A 448 107.79 -109.45 -32.06
CA TRP A 448 108.87 -110.30 -32.67
C TRP A 448 108.53 -111.81 -32.70
N GLY A 449 108.62 -112.45 -33.88
CA GLY A 449 108.84 -113.91 -34.07
C GLY A 449 107.71 -114.91 -33.74
N SER A 450 106.73 -115.04 -34.64
CA SER A 450 105.79 -116.18 -34.83
C SER A 450 104.98 -116.76 -33.65
N ARG A 451 104.70 -115.98 -32.59
CA ARG A 451 103.45 -115.98 -31.77
C ARG A 451 103.19 -114.62 -31.08
N GLY A 452 103.34 -113.50 -31.80
CA GLY A 452 103.21 -112.14 -31.22
C GLY A 452 101.80 -111.78 -30.72
N SER A 453 101.63 -111.67 -29.39
CA SER A 453 100.43 -111.15 -28.71
C SER A 453 100.70 -110.60 -27.28
N HIS A 454 101.93 -110.17 -26.96
CA HIS A 454 102.34 -109.80 -25.59
C HIS A 454 102.12 -108.31 -25.25
N LEU A 455 101.63 -108.03 -24.04
CA LEU A 455 101.57 -106.69 -23.45
C LEU A 455 102.98 -106.32 -22.94
N LEU A 456 103.54 -105.18 -23.36
CA LEU A 456 104.88 -104.66 -23.00
C LEU A 456 104.88 -103.73 -21.78
N ARG A 457 103.85 -102.88 -21.63
CA ARG A 457 103.68 -101.98 -20.47
C ARG A 457 102.22 -101.79 -20.09
N MET A 458 101.98 -101.61 -18.79
CA MET A 458 100.71 -101.22 -18.20
C MET A 458 100.79 -99.76 -17.71
N ARG A 459 99.81 -98.94 -18.07
CA ARG A 459 99.62 -97.57 -17.55
C ARG A 459 98.66 -97.61 -16.36
N HIS A 460 98.98 -96.89 -15.27
CA HIS A 460 98.19 -96.86 -14.04
C HIS A 460 98.22 -95.48 -13.37
N SER A 461 97.24 -95.16 -12.53
CA SER A 461 97.14 -93.87 -11.80
C SER A 461 96.75 -94.08 -10.34
N PRO A 462 97.30 -93.30 -9.38
CA PRO A 462 96.94 -93.42 -7.96
C PRO A 462 95.54 -92.88 -7.72
N LEU A 463 94.75 -93.61 -6.95
CA LEU A 463 93.59 -93.07 -6.29
C LEU A 463 94.05 -92.18 -5.13
N GLN A 464 93.51 -90.97 -5.02
CA GLN A 464 93.80 -89.97 -3.98
C GLN A 464 92.51 -89.54 -3.30
N LYS A 465 92.56 -89.14 -2.03
CA LYS A 465 91.46 -88.58 -1.24
C LYS A 465 91.81 -87.21 -0.63
N ASN A 466 90.92 -86.24 -0.67
CA ASN A 466 91.07 -84.92 -0.07
C ASN A 466 90.51 -84.94 1.35
N VAL A 467 91.28 -84.54 2.36
CA VAL A 467 90.77 -84.29 3.71
C VAL A 467 91.19 -82.90 4.11
N ASN A 468 90.22 -82.08 4.51
CA ASN A 468 90.41 -80.68 4.89
C ASN A 468 91.25 -79.87 3.88
N GLY A 469 90.98 -80.05 2.59
CA GLY A 469 91.66 -79.32 1.51
C GLY A 469 92.96 -79.95 1.03
N THR A 470 93.48 -80.92 1.77
CA THR A 470 94.75 -81.56 1.44
C THR A 470 94.52 -82.91 0.76
N TRP A 471 95.19 -83.18 -0.36
CA TRP A 471 95.09 -84.44 -1.10
C TRP A 471 96.11 -85.49 -0.62
N TYR A 472 95.61 -86.69 -0.34
CA TYR A 472 96.37 -87.83 0.17
C TYR A 472 96.23 -89.01 -0.80
N ASN A 473 97.30 -89.74 -1.13
CA ASN A 473 97.15 -91.00 -1.88
C ASN A 473 96.39 -92.03 -1.03
N VAL A 474 95.43 -92.70 -1.64
CA VAL A 474 94.75 -93.86 -1.04
C VAL A 474 95.72 -95.02 -1.03
N THR A 475 95.66 -95.84 0.01
CA THR A 475 96.46 -97.06 0.14
C THR A 475 95.60 -98.26 -0.22
N ARG A 476 96.18 -99.27 -0.88
CA ARG A 476 95.55 -100.60 -1.04
C ARG A 476 95.87 -101.45 0.19
N LEU A 477 94.87 -102.18 0.69
CA LEU A 477 95.03 -103.15 1.77
C LEU A 477 95.70 -104.44 1.27
#